data_AF-A0A536WL44-F1
#
_entry.id   AF-A0A536WL44-F1
#
_cell.length_a   1.000
_cell.length_b   1.000
_cell.length_c   1.000
_cell.angle_alpha   90.00
_cell.angle_beta   90.00
_cell.angle_gamma   90.00
#
_symmetry.space_group_name_H-M   'P 1'
#
loop_
_entity.id
_entity.type
_entity.pdbx_description
1 polymer ?
#
loop_
_entity_poly.entity_id
_entity_poly.type
_entity_poly.pdbx_seq_one_letter_code
_entity_poly.pdbx_strand_id
1 'polypeptide(L)'
;MEKVFDRKVPAAAVFSGPYYFLEQMGFRKVIDTTFMMAAMLNNEPDPEDVRKYYRALRKAQRDIDLRPELYTHYYKKEFPARFIPMMDTRRWGPGERIVFEPYTKEVFEESFRWIAERRIFAEGDMGPGKYEDSVISLAA
;
A
#
# COMPACT_ATOMS: atom_id res chain seq x y z
N MET A 1 5.17 -8.40 -12.80
CA MET A 1 6.62 -8.59 -12.60
C MET A 1 7.19 -9.72 -13.47
N GLU A 2 6.70 -10.96 -13.38
CA GLU A 2 7.26 -12.10 -14.14
C GLU A 2 7.38 -11.87 -15.64
N LYS A 3 6.32 -11.36 -16.28
CA LYS A 3 6.33 -11.08 -17.73
C LYS A 3 7.42 -10.07 -18.14
N VAL A 4 7.72 -9.06 -17.31
CA VAL A 4 8.78 -8.08 -17.64
C VAL A 4 10.17 -8.65 -17.35
N PHE A 5 10.31 -9.44 -16.27
CA PHE A 5 11.54 -10.17 -15.98
C PHE A 5 11.91 -11.13 -17.11
N ASP A 6 10.95 -11.93 -17.57
CA ASP A 6 11.09 -12.89 -18.68
C ASP A 6 11.09 -12.22 -20.07
N ARG A 7 11.15 -10.87 -20.13
CA ARG A 7 11.17 -10.07 -21.38
C ARG A 7 10.00 -10.31 -22.34
N LYS A 8 8.85 -10.76 -21.82
CA LYS A 8 7.60 -10.98 -22.59
C LYS A 8 6.79 -9.70 -22.81
N VAL A 9 7.05 -8.66 -22.00
CA VAL A 9 6.46 -7.33 -22.15
C VAL A 9 7.54 -6.26 -21.98
N PRO A 10 7.43 -5.10 -22.65
CA PRO A 10 8.45 -4.06 -22.62
C PRO A 10 8.51 -3.29 -21.28
N ALA A 11 7.38 -3.23 -20.57
CA ALA A 11 7.23 -2.55 -19.28
C ALA A 11 6.08 -3.18 -18.46
N ALA A 12 6.08 -2.96 -17.15
CA ALA A 12 4.99 -3.32 -16.26
C ALA A 12 4.89 -2.32 -15.10
N ALA A 13 3.67 -2.03 -14.65
CA ALA A 13 3.44 -1.40 -13.36
C ALA A 13 3.72 -2.42 -12.25
N VAL A 14 4.52 -2.03 -11.27
CA VAL A 14 4.90 -2.84 -10.11
C VAL A 14 4.99 -1.94 -8.88
N PHE A 15 4.69 -2.49 -7.71
CA PHE A 15 4.80 -1.84 -6.41
C PHE A 15 5.28 -2.88 -5.38
N SER A 16 5.61 -2.44 -4.16
CA SER A 16 6.13 -3.29 -3.08
C SER A 16 7.39 -4.10 -3.50
N GLY A 17 7.63 -5.29 -2.93
CA GLY A 17 8.76 -6.15 -3.22
C GLY A 17 9.11 -6.29 -4.72
N PRO A 18 8.13 -6.50 -5.63
CA PRO A 18 8.38 -6.58 -7.07
C PRO A 18 9.18 -5.44 -7.69
N TYR A 19 9.04 -4.19 -7.22
CA TYR A 19 9.81 -3.08 -7.80
C TYR A 19 11.27 -3.14 -7.35
N TYR A 20 11.54 -3.41 -6.06
CA TYR A 20 12.89 -3.60 -5.55
C TYR A 20 13.62 -4.75 -6.26
N PHE A 21 12.92 -5.87 -6.46
CA PHE A 21 13.47 -7.03 -7.15
C PHE A 21 13.87 -6.69 -8.59
N LEU A 22 13.01 -6.01 -9.35
CA LEU A 22 13.34 -5.64 -10.73
C LEU A 22 14.50 -4.63 -10.79
N GLU A 23 14.54 -3.62 -9.92
CA GLU A 23 15.69 -2.71 -9.84
C GLU A 23 16.99 -3.45 -9.51
N GLN A 24 16.94 -4.39 -8.56
CA GLN A 24 18.08 -5.24 -8.22
C GLN A 24 18.57 -6.07 -9.41
N MET A 25 17.66 -6.50 -10.29
CA MET A 25 17.97 -7.26 -11.51
C MET A 25 18.39 -6.35 -12.69
N GLY A 26 18.60 -5.05 -12.46
CA GLY A 26 19.10 -4.10 -13.45
C GLY A 26 18.02 -3.47 -14.34
N PHE A 27 16.73 -3.61 -14.00
CA PHE A 27 15.68 -2.86 -14.66
C PHE A 27 15.68 -1.41 -14.17
N ARG A 28 15.22 -0.48 -15.02
CA ARG A 28 15.11 0.94 -14.70
C ARG A 28 13.65 1.34 -14.52
N LYS A 29 13.40 2.30 -13.62
CA LYS A 29 12.10 2.98 -13.54
C LYS A 29 11.87 3.81 -14.80
N VAL A 30 10.67 3.73 -15.36
CA VAL A 30 10.22 4.58 -16.47
C VAL A 30 9.49 5.80 -15.90
N ILE A 31 8.61 5.57 -14.93
CA ILE A 31 7.87 6.55 -14.15
C ILE A 31 7.90 6.07 -12.69
N ASP A 32 8.06 6.99 -11.75
CA ASP A 32 7.93 6.73 -10.31
C ASP A 32 6.66 7.43 -9.79
N THR A 33 5.81 6.72 -9.06
CA THR A 33 4.52 7.22 -8.57
C THR A 33 4.31 6.78 -7.13
N THR A 34 3.65 7.63 -6.35
CA THR A 34 3.19 7.30 -4.99
C THR A 34 1.68 7.11 -4.98
N PHE A 35 1.18 6.34 -4.01
CA PHE A 35 -0.25 6.15 -3.77
C PHE A 35 -0.51 6.11 -2.27
N MET A 36 -1.78 6.32 -1.90
CA MET A 36 -2.26 6.18 -0.53
C MET A 36 -3.32 5.08 -0.51
N MET A 37 -3.33 4.28 0.55
CA MET A 37 -4.39 3.31 0.82
C MET A 37 -5.14 3.71 2.07
N ALA A 38 -6.46 3.54 2.05
CA ALA A 38 -7.30 3.60 3.23
C ALA A 38 -7.61 2.19 3.71
N ALA A 39 -7.68 2.01 5.03
CA ALA A 39 -8.19 0.79 5.61
C ALA A 39 -9.71 0.85 5.72
N MET A 40 -10.38 -0.25 5.39
CA MET A 40 -11.83 -0.36 5.48
C MET A 40 -12.21 -1.13 6.75
N LEU A 41 -13.18 -0.61 7.50
CA LEU A 41 -13.86 -1.35 8.55
C LEU A 41 -15.17 -1.88 7.98
N ASN A 42 -15.36 -3.19 8.07
CA ASN A 42 -16.59 -3.85 7.66
C ASN A 42 -17.44 -4.19 8.88
N ASN A 43 -18.76 -4.15 8.72
CA ASN A 43 -19.74 -4.33 9.80
C ASN A 43 -19.60 -3.23 10.87
N GLU A 44 -19.89 -3.57 12.13
CA GLU A 44 -19.82 -2.68 13.28
C GLU A 44 -18.87 -3.27 14.34
N PRO A 45 -17.54 -3.30 14.10
CA PRO A 45 -16.60 -3.83 15.08
C PRO A 45 -16.59 -2.95 16.33
N ASP A 46 -16.29 -3.56 17.49
CA ASP A 46 -16.11 -2.80 18.74
C ASP A 46 -15.01 -1.74 18.55
N PRO A 47 -15.32 -0.44 18.73
CA PRO A 47 -14.33 0.63 18.63
C PRO A 47 -13.09 0.40 19.49
N GLU A 48 -13.20 -0.25 20.65
CA GLU A 48 -12.04 -0.57 21.49
C GLU A 48 -11.12 -1.60 20.85
N ASP A 49 -11.66 -2.59 20.14
CA ASP A 49 -10.82 -3.57 19.45
C ASP A 49 -10.12 -2.94 18.25
N VAL A 50 -10.78 -2.02 17.55
CA VAL A 50 -10.14 -1.22 16.49
C VAL A 50 -9.00 -0.38 17.08
N ARG A 51 -9.22 0.33 18.21
CA ARG A 51 -8.17 1.10 18.89
C ARG A 51 -6.99 0.22 19.31
N LYS A 52 -7.23 -0.97 19.87
CA LYS A 52 -6.18 -1.92 20.26
C LYS A 52 -5.39 -2.40 19.03
N TYR A 53 -6.08 -2.74 17.94
CA TYR A 53 -5.46 -3.20 16.70
C TYR A 53 -4.52 -2.14 16.11
N TYR A 54 -4.98 -0.90 15.92
CA TYR A 54 -4.13 0.17 15.37
C TYR A 54 -3.01 0.59 16.33
N ARG A 55 -3.20 0.48 17.65
CA ARG A 55 -2.12 0.68 18.62
C ARG A 55 -1.02 -0.37 18.47
N ALA A 56 -1.37 -1.62 18.20
CA ALA A 56 -0.41 -2.67 17.92
C ALA A 56 0.32 -2.42 16.58
N LEU A 57 -0.42 -2.05 15.53
CA LEU A 57 0.18 -1.69 14.24
C LEU A 57 1.14 -0.51 14.35
N ARG A 58 0.83 0.50 15.18
CA ARG A 58 1.72 1.64 15.40
C ARG A 58 3.05 1.23 16.03
N LYS A 59 3.03 0.27 16.96
CA LYS A 59 4.25 -0.30 17.54
C LYS A 59 5.06 -1.05 16.48
N ALA A 60 4.40 -1.90 15.69
CA ALA A 60 5.06 -2.65 14.62
C ALA A 60 5.66 -1.71 13.56
N GLN A 61 4.94 -0.68 13.12
CA GLN A 61 5.44 0.31 12.16
C GLN A 61 6.67 1.05 12.71
N ARG A 62 6.65 1.43 13.98
CA ARG A 62 7.81 2.07 14.63
C ARG A 62 9.03 1.16 14.64
N ASP A 63 8.86 -0.13 14.90
CA ASP A 63 9.97 -1.09 14.88
C ASP A 63 10.52 -1.28 13.46
N ILE A 64 9.66 -1.34 12.45
CA ILE A 64 10.04 -1.41 11.03
C ILE A 64 10.77 -0.14 10.61
N ASP A 65 10.28 1.04 11.00
CA ASP A 65 10.91 2.33 10.69
C ASP A 65 12.32 2.43 11.27
N LEU A 66 12.52 1.88 12.48
CA LEU A 66 13.80 1.93 13.18
C LEU A 66 14.80 0.90 12.65
N ARG A 67 14.34 -0.33 12.37
CA ARG A 67 15.20 -1.49 12.03
C ARG A 67 14.63 -2.28 10.84
N PRO A 68 14.47 -1.66 9.65
CA PRO A 68 13.83 -2.31 8.50
C PRO A 68 14.57 -3.59 8.07
N GLU A 69 15.89 -3.63 8.22
CA GLU A 69 16.73 -4.77 7.84
C GLU A 69 16.43 -6.05 8.63
N LEU A 70 15.79 -5.94 9.81
CA LEU A 70 15.31 -7.10 10.55
C LEU A 70 14.08 -7.74 9.89
N TYR A 71 13.38 -7.01 9.02
CA TYR A 71 12.07 -7.41 8.50
C TYR A 71 12.03 -7.58 6.97
N THR A 72 12.95 -6.98 6.21
CA THR A 72 12.93 -7.09 4.73
C THR A 72 13.06 -8.53 4.21
N HIS A 73 13.62 -9.45 5.00
CA HIS A 73 13.64 -10.88 4.64
C HIS A 73 12.24 -11.48 4.44
N TYR A 74 11.20 -10.88 5.03
CA TYR A 74 9.82 -11.33 4.87
C TYR A 74 9.29 -11.19 3.44
N TYR A 75 9.86 -10.31 2.61
CA TYR A 75 9.51 -10.26 1.19
C TYR A 75 9.66 -11.62 0.49
N LYS A 76 10.57 -12.49 0.94
CA LYS A 76 10.74 -13.84 0.37
C LYS A 76 9.47 -14.70 0.50
N LYS A 77 8.58 -14.39 1.43
CA LYS A 77 7.28 -15.09 1.60
C LYS A 77 6.25 -14.69 0.54
N GLU A 78 6.45 -13.56 -0.14
CA GLU A 78 5.51 -13.01 -1.12
C GLU A 78 5.89 -13.35 -2.56
N PHE A 79 7.06 -13.98 -2.76
CA PHE A 79 7.62 -14.24 -4.08
C PHE A 79 7.47 -15.70 -4.51
N PRO A 80 7.24 -15.94 -5.81
CA PRO A 80 7.38 -17.27 -6.39
C PRO A 80 8.76 -17.87 -6.10
N ALA A 81 8.79 -19.18 -5.79
CA ALA A 81 10.00 -19.87 -5.35
C ALA A 81 11.21 -19.69 -6.28
N ARG A 82 10.98 -19.58 -7.60
CA ARG A 82 12.05 -19.37 -8.59
C ARG A 82 12.88 -18.11 -8.36
N PHE A 83 12.31 -17.09 -7.71
CA PHE A 83 12.98 -15.81 -7.47
C PHE A 83 13.73 -15.74 -6.14
N ILE A 84 13.32 -16.54 -5.16
CA ILE A 84 13.87 -16.52 -3.80
C ILE A 84 15.41 -16.61 -3.77
N PRO A 85 16.07 -17.47 -4.58
CA PRO A 85 17.53 -17.55 -4.61
C PRO A 85 18.23 -16.30 -5.15
N MET A 86 17.53 -15.48 -5.94
CA MET A 86 18.06 -14.24 -6.53
C MET A 86 17.82 -13.02 -5.66
N MET A 87 16.98 -13.10 -4.61
CA MET A 87 16.59 -11.93 -3.81
C MET A 87 17.65 -11.55 -2.77
N ASP A 88 18.14 -10.31 -2.83
CA ASP A 88 18.97 -9.68 -1.80
C ASP A 88 18.23 -8.49 -1.17
N THR A 89 17.46 -8.80 -0.12
CA THR A 89 16.56 -7.84 0.54
C THR A 89 17.28 -6.82 1.43
N ARG A 90 18.61 -6.90 1.58
CA ARG A 90 19.38 -5.98 2.45
C ARG A 90 19.38 -4.54 1.95
N ARG A 91 19.13 -4.34 0.65
CA ARG A 91 19.05 -3.02 0.01
C ARG A 91 17.62 -2.55 -0.24
N TRP A 92 16.63 -3.33 0.20
CA TRP A 92 15.23 -3.01 -0.02
C TRP A 92 14.75 -2.11 1.12
N GLY A 93 13.82 -1.22 0.79
CA GLY A 93 13.19 -0.36 1.80
C GLY A 93 12.13 -1.11 2.62
N PRO A 94 11.56 -0.43 3.64
CA PRO A 94 10.57 -1.01 4.56
C PRO A 94 9.26 -1.41 3.89
N GLY A 95 9.03 -1.00 2.63
CA GLY A 95 7.80 -1.23 1.91
C GLY A 95 6.75 -0.17 2.20
N GLU A 96 5.49 -0.59 2.17
CA GLU A 96 4.35 0.26 2.47
C GLU A 96 4.37 0.70 3.94
N ARG A 97 4.07 1.98 4.17
CA ARG A 97 4.09 2.59 5.49
C ARG A 97 2.66 2.89 5.95
N ILE A 98 2.33 2.47 7.15
CA ILE A 98 1.09 2.91 7.82
C ILE A 98 1.32 4.29 8.41
N VAL A 99 0.53 5.26 7.95
CA VAL A 99 0.54 6.64 8.48
C VAL A 99 -0.63 6.78 9.45
N PHE A 100 -0.34 7.25 10.66
CA PHE A 100 -1.32 7.38 11.75
C PHE A 100 -1.87 8.80 11.89
N GLU A 101 -1.90 9.53 10.77
CA GLU A 101 -2.49 10.87 10.66
C GLU A 101 -3.95 10.76 10.18
N PRO A 102 -4.80 11.75 10.47
CA PRO A 102 -6.15 11.78 9.95
C PRO A 102 -6.17 11.76 8.42
N TYR A 103 -7.02 10.91 7.85
CA TYR A 103 -7.38 11.03 6.43
C TYR A 103 -8.34 12.19 6.28
N THR A 104 -7.88 13.32 5.76
CA THR A 104 -8.65 14.58 5.83
C THR A 104 -9.78 14.64 4.80
N LYS A 105 -10.74 15.52 5.05
CA LYS A 105 -11.87 15.77 4.14
C LYS A 105 -11.39 16.24 2.77
N GLU A 106 -10.37 17.09 2.72
CA GLU A 106 -9.80 17.61 1.47
C GLU A 106 -9.24 16.48 0.60
N VAL A 107 -8.48 15.55 1.21
CA VAL A 107 -7.90 14.41 0.48
C VAL A 107 -8.99 13.46 -0.03
N PHE A 108 -10.04 13.23 0.78
CA PHE A 108 -11.21 12.45 0.37
C PHE A 108 -11.93 13.09 -0.82
N GLU A 109 -12.28 14.37 -0.73
CA GLU A 109 -13.04 15.07 -1.77
C GLU A 109 -12.26 15.20 -3.07
N GLU A 110 -10.94 15.44 -2.99
CA GLU A 110 -10.06 15.45 -4.16
C GLU A 110 -10.01 14.08 -4.85
N SER A 111 -9.84 13.02 -4.06
CA SER A 111 -9.81 11.64 -4.58
C SER A 111 -11.16 11.27 -5.22
N PHE A 112 -12.27 11.58 -4.54
CA PHE A 112 -13.61 11.32 -5.04
C PHE A 112 -13.84 12.07 -6.36
N ARG A 113 -13.58 13.37 -6.41
CA ARG A 113 -13.72 14.18 -7.64
C ARG A 113 -12.87 13.63 -8.79
N TRP A 114 -11.61 13.27 -8.53
CA TRP A 114 -10.72 12.71 -9.54
C TRP A 114 -11.28 11.43 -10.18
N ILE A 115 -11.91 10.56 -9.37
CA ILE A 115 -12.57 9.33 -9.82
C ILE A 115 -13.83 9.65 -10.63
N ALA A 116 -14.67 10.58 -10.15
CA ALA A 116 -15.92 10.98 -10.82
C ALA A 116 -15.66 11.48 -12.25
N GLU A 117 -14.69 12.40 -12.39
CA GLU A 117 -14.34 13.01 -13.67
C GLU A 117 -13.92 11.98 -14.72
N ARG A 118 -13.34 10.86 -14.27
CA ARG A 118 -12.84 9.78 -15.13
C ARG A 118 -13.89 8.71 -15.43
N ARG A 119 -15.07 8.79 -14.81
CA ARG A 119 -16.19 7.83 -15.02
C ARG A 119 -15.71 6.38 -14.87
N ILE A 120 -14.87 6.14 -13.85
CA ILE A 120 -14.33 4.80 -13.55
C ILE A 120 -15.47 3.84 -13.18
N PHE A 121 -16.47 4.35 -12.48
CA PHE A 121 -17.68 3.62 -12.10
C PHE A 121 -18.84 3.99 -13.03
N ALA A 122 -19.80 3.06 -13.17
CA ALA A 122 -21.05 3.35 -13.85
C ALA A 122 -21.84 4.42 -13.08
N GLU A 123 -22.77 5.06 -13.78
CA GLU A 123 -23.62 6.09 -13.19
C GLU A 123 -24.42 5.53 -12.01
N GLY A 124 -24.30 6.18 -10.84
CA GLY A 124 -24.94 5.75 -9.60
C GLY A 124 -24.11 4.84 -8.68
N ASP A 125 -23.04 4.21 -9.18
CA ASP A 125 -22.26 3.21 -8.41
C ASP A 125 -21.19 3.82 -7.49
N MET A 126 -20.93 5.12 -7.63
CA MET A 126 -19.85 5.81 -6.93
C MET A 126 -20.12 6.02 -5.42
N GLY A 127 -21.36 5.82 -4.99
CA GLY A 127 -21.80 6.13 -3.62
C GLY A 127 -21.99 7.64 -3.38
N PRO A 128 -22.37 8.02 -2.15
CA PRO A 128 -22.83 9.38 -1.84
C PRO A 128 -21.70 10.42 -1.75
N GLY A 129 -20.43 10.01 -1.69
CA GLY A 129 -19.30 10.95 -1.62
C GLY A 129 -19.30 11.84 -0.38
N LYS A 130 -19.84 11.36 0.75
CA LYS A 130 -19.91 12.10 2.01
C LYS A 130 -18.80 11.64 2.94
N TYR A 131 -17.86 12.53 3.22
CA TYR A 131 -16.71 12.24 4.08
C TYR A 131 -17.14 11.80 5.48
N GLU A 132 -18.11 12.49 6.07
CA GLU A 132 -18.58 12.27 7.43
C GLU A 132 -19.21 10.89 7.63
N ASP A 133 -19.80 10.33 6.58
CA ASP A 133 -20.41 9.00 6.57
C ASP A 133 -19.40 7.90 6.22
N SER A 134 -18.28 8.27 5.60
CA SER A 134 -17.30 7.33 5.03
C SER A 134 -16.04 7.17 5.86
N VAL A 135 -15.71 8.16 6.71
CA VAL A 135 -14.46 8.22 7.45
C VAL A 135 -14.74 8.29 8.95
N ILE A 136 -14.21 7.30 9.67
CA ILE A 136 -14.27 7.25 11.12
C ILE A 136 -12.98 7.79 11.74
N SER A 137 -13.11 8.63 12.76
CA SER A 137 -12.01 9.05 13.62
C SER A 137 -12.28 8.55 15.04
N LEU A 138 -11.53 7.52 15.44
CA LEU A 138 -11.48 7.08 16.82
C LEU A 138 -10.35 7.84 17.48
N ALA A 139 -10.67 8.93 18.19
CA ALA A 139 -9.68 9.62 19.01
C ALA A 139 -8.98 8.60 19.93
N ALA A 140 -7.65 8.70 19.99
CA ALA A 140 -6.78 7.81 20.76
C ALA A 140 -6.77 8.16 22.24
#